data_AF-A0A0R2R562-F1
#
_entry.id   AF-A0A0R2R562-F1
#
_cell.length_a   1.000
_cell.length_b   1.000
_cell.length_c   1.000
_cell.angle_alpha   90.00
_cell.angle_beta   90.00
_cell.angle_gamma   90.00
#
_symmetry.space_group_name_H-M   'P 1'
#
loop_
_entity.id
_entity.type
_entity.pdbx_description
1 polymer ?
#
loop_
_entity_poly.entity_id
_entity_poly.type
_entity_poly.pdbx_seq_one_letter_code
_entity_poly.pdbx_strand_id
1 'polypeptide(L)'
;MKKNKDPNKVSNFKNTKIEYEYYSSFCMKTKPNNRYFKGELKRLTQEMRDTFCTEELKKENPAHYYSMMGRKLPKKYQEKPKVQITPVNAYVPPQSKLSKEELELQMKQEAEERKIKEQKAYEKKQEEIREKQRKEYNQRTFDKQQSLVFWCDAYTQANYRSIHSEEYKSKTEKKYEYY
;
A
#
# COMPACT_ATOMS: atom_id res chain seq x y z
N MET A 1 7.40 21.41 4.30
CA MET A 1 5.99 21.83 4.32
C MET A 1 5.20 20.86 5.20
N LYS A 2 4.61 21.32 6.32
CA LYS A 2 3.71 20.48 7.13
C LYS A 2 2.45 20.23 6.30
N LYS A 3 2.12 18.97 6.03
CA LYS A 3 0.87 18.59 5.36
C LYS A 3 -0.29 18.93 6.30
N ASN A 4 -1.12 19.91 5.94
CA ASN A 4 -2.38 20.16 6.62
C ASN A 4 -3.25 18.91 6.44
N LYS A 5 -3.35 18.09 7.50
CA LYS A 5 -4.21 16.91 7.52
C LYS A 5 -5.62 17.38 7.89
N ASP A 6 -6.58 17.10 7.01
CA ASP A 6 -7.99 17.34 7.25
C ASP A 6 -8.47 16.53 8.47
N PRO A 7 -8.90 17.19 9.56
CA PRO A 7 -9.27 16.51 10.81
C PRO A 7 -10.45 15.56 10.65
N ASN A 8 -11.29 15.76 9.62
CA ASN A 8 -12.44 14.89 9.33
C ASN A 8 -12.07 13.60 8.60
N LYS A 9 -10.81 13.47 8.14
CA LYS A 9 -10.26 12.22 7.54
C LYS A 9 -9.35 11.44 8.49
N VAL A 10 -9.23 11.88 9.73
CA VAL A 10 -8.46 11.21 10.77
C VAL A 10 -9.42 10.29 11.53
N SER A 11 -9.13 8.98 11.57
CA SER A 11 -9.92 7.99 12.30
C SER A 11 -10.25 8.46 13.72
N ASN A 12 -11.48 8.27 14.21
CA ASN A 12 -11.92 8.68 15.55
C ASN A 12 -10.93 8.28 16.66
N PHE A 13 -10.32 7.09 16.56
CA PHE A 13 -9.27 6.62 17.47
C PHE A 13 -8.09 7.59 17.64
N LYS A 14 -7.68 8.28 16.56
CA LYS A 14 -6.56 9.24 16.55
C LYS A 14 -6.97 10.66 16.96
N ASN A 15 -8.26 10.95 17.01
CA ASN A 15 -8.81 12.24 17.46
C ASN A 15 -9.23 12.23 18.94
N THR A 16 -9.23 11.07 19.59
CA THR A 16 -9.46 10.94 21.03
C THR A 16 -8.34 11.63 21.80
N LYS A 17 -8.61 12.83 22.34
CA LYS A 17 -7.76 13.42 23.38
C LYS A 17 -8.09 12.70 24.69
N ILE A 18 -7.20 11.83 25.12
CA ILE A 18 -7.30 11.21 26.45
C ILE A 18 -6.88 12.29 27.45
N GLU A 19 -7.84 12.83 28.20
CA GLU A 19 -7.56 13.72 29.32
C GLU A 19 -6.95 12.90 30.45
N TYR A 20 -5.62 12.92 30.54
CA TYR A 20 -4.84 12.23 31.56
C TYR A 20 -5.07 12.78 32.99
N GLU A 21 -5.88 13.83 33.14
CA GLU A 21 -6.21 14.43 34.43
C GLU A 21 -7.15 13.57 35.28
N TYR A 22 -7.93 12.67 34.66
CA TYR A 22 -8.95 11.85 35.36
C TYR A 22 -8.57 10.39 35.66
N TYR A 23 -7.44 9.90 35.14
CA TYR A 23 -6.96 8.54 35.42
C TYR A 23 -5.86 8.53 36.49
N SER A 24 -6.25 8.81 37.74
CA SER A 24 -5.41 8.60 38.92
C SER A 24 -5.54 7.14 39.39
N SER A 25 -4.89 6.20 38.70
CA SER A 25 -4.54 4.94 39.36
C SER A 25 -3.45 5.24 40.39
N PHE A 26 -3.73 4.88 41.64
CA PHE A 26 -2.95 5.10 42.86
C PHE A 26 -1.46 4.65 42.78
N CYS A 27 -1.04 4.00 41.70
CA CYS A 27 0.31 3.50 41.45
C CYS A 27 1.15 4.25 40.38
N MET A 28 0.67 5.33 39.76
CA MET A 28 1.39 6.01 38.66
C MET A 28 2.18 7.29 39.03
N LYS A 29 2.34 7.61 40.34
CA LYS A 29 2.85 8.93 40.80
C LYS A 29 4.36 9.18 40.71
N THR A 30 5.15 8.33 40.10
CA THR A 30 6.56 8.66 39.81
C THR A 30 6.83 8.52 38.33
N LYS A 31 7.03 9.66 37.65
CA LYS A 31 7.63 9.63 36.31
C LYS A 31 8.92 8.80 36.40
N PRO A 32 9.11 7.77 35.57
CA PRO A 32 10.32 6.96 35.61
C PRO A 32 11.53 7.88 35.53
N ASN A 33 12.54 7.66 36.38
CA ASN A 33 13.75 8.48 36.40
C ASN A 33 14.49 8.32 35.07
N ASN A 34 14.16 9.18 34.11
CA ASN A 34 14.66 9.13 32.74
C ASN A 34 16.20 9.14 32.70
N ARG A 35 16.84 9.81 33.66
CA ARG A 35 18.30 9.82 33.79
C ARG A 35 18.84 8.43 34.13
N TYR A 36 18.21 7.75 35.10
CA TYR A 36 18.57 6.39 35.50
C TYR A 36 18.37 5.39 34.35
N PHE A 37 17.18 5.37 33.74
CA PHE A 37 16.89 4.43 32.64
C PHE A 37 17.78 4.65 31.41
N LYS A 38 18.09 5.90 31.06
CA LYS A 38 19.08 6.19 30.01
C LYS A 38 20.49 5.75 30.39
N GLY A 39 20.84 5.76 31.67
CA GLY A 39 22.10 5.24 32.19
C GLY A 39 22.21 3.73 31.98
N GLU A 40 21.20 2.99 32.42
CA GLU A 40 21.13 1.53 32.22
C GLU A 40 21.17 1.14 30.74
N LEU A 41 20.41 1.84 29.89
CA LEU A 41 20.43 1.59 28.44
C LEU A 41 21.82 1.82 27.84
N LYS A 42 22.53 2.87 28.26
CA LYS A 42 23.91 3.13 27.82
C LYS A 42 24.86 2.03 28.28
N ARG A 43 24.74 1.58 29.54
CA ARG A 43 25.54 0.50 30.10
C ARG A 43 25.33 -0.80 29.32
N LEU A 44 24.08 -1.21 29.13
CA LEU A 44 23.72 -2.41 28.36
C LEU A 44 24.22 -2.33 26.91
N THR A 45 24.06 -1.16 26.27
CA THR A 45 24.56 -0.97 24.89
C THR A 45 26.09 -1.05 24.83
N GLN A 46 26.78 -0.58 25.86
CA GLN A 46 28.24 -0.65 25.94
C GLN A 46 28.72 -2.09 26.18
N GLU A 47 28.09 -2.81 27.11
CA GLU A 47 28.36 -4.23 27.36
C GLU A 47 28.22 -5.06 26.07
N MET A 48 27.13 -4.85 25.31
CA MET A 48 26.96 -5.52 24.01
C MET A 48 28.04 -5.14 22.98
N ARG A 49 28.50 -3.88 22.96
CA ARG A 49 29.58 -3.48 22.06
C ARG A 49 30.88 -4.18 22.42
N ASP A 50 31.21 -4.24 23.70
CA ASP A 50 32.45 -4.86 24.15
C ASP A 50 32.44 -6.39 23.89
N THR A 51 31.27 -7.04 23.94
CA THR A 51 31.14 -8.46 23.60
C THR A 51 31.17 -8.76 22.09
N PHE A 52 30.51 -7.93 21.27
CA PHE A 52 30.32 -8.23 19.84
C PHE A 52 31.31 -7.51 18.90
N CYS A 53 31.85 -6.35 19.28
CA CYS A 53 32.77 -5.56 18.45
C CYS A 53 34.25 -5.94 18.70
N THR A 54 34.63 -7.17 18.35
CA THR A 54 36.01 -7.65 18.49
C THR A 54 36.93 -7.11 17.39
N GLU A 55 38.25 -7.14 17.64
CA GLU A 55 39.26 -6.78 16.63
C GLU A 55 39.31 -7.78 15.45
N GLU A 56 38.83 -9.01 15.65
CA GLU A 56 38.67 -10.00 14.58
C GLU A 56 37.59 -9.58 13.59
N LEU A 57 36.41 -9.21 14.10
CA LEU A 57 35.30 -8.72 13.27
C LEU A 57 35.69 -7.49 12.45
N LYS A 58 36.53 -6.61 12.99
CA LYS A 58 37.06 -5.44 12.29
C LYS A 58 37.95 -5.79 11.11
N LYS A 59 38.66 -6.93 11.17
CA LYS A 59 39.51 -7.43 10.07
C LYS A 59 38.67 -8.12 9.00
N GLU A 60 37.73 -8.98 9.41
CA GLU A 60 36.89 -9.75 8.50
C GLU A 60 35.81 -8.90 7.82
N ASN A 61 35.06 -8.13 8.61
CA ASN A 61 33.97 -7.29 8.13
C ASN A 61 33.97 -5.91 8.80
N PRO A 62 34.86 -5.00 8.35
CA PRO A 62 34.96 -3.66 8.90
C PRO A 62 33.64 -2.88 8.76
N ALA A 63 32.87 -3.10 7.69
CA ALA A 63 31.58 -2.43 7.49
C ALA A 63 30.61 -2.73 8.64
N HIS A 64 30.49 -4.00 9.02
CA HIS A 64 29.64 -4.41 10.13
C HIS A 64 30.15 -3.87 11.47
N TYR A 65 31.47 -3.96 11.72
CA TYR A 65 32.11 -3.42 12.93
C TYR A 65 31.80 -1.93 13.15
N TYR A 66 32.03 -1.08 12.14
CA TYR A 66 31.79 0.36 12.28
C TYR A 66 30.30 0.70 12.36
N SER A 67 29.41 -0.08 11.71
CA SER A 67 27.96 0.06 11.81
C SER A 67 27.44 -0.18 13.24
N MET A 68 27.88 -1.27 13.90
CA MET A 68 27.50 -1.56 15.29
C MET A 68 27.98 -0.48 16.27
N MET A 69 29.12 0.14 15.98
CA MET A 69 29.66 1.26 16.75
C MET A 69 28.95 2.60 16.47
N GLY A 70 28.03 2.64 15.50
CA GLY A 70 27.36 3.87 15.06
C GLY A 70 28.30 4.86 14.37
N ARG A 71 29.36 4.38 13.71
CA ARG A 71 30.38 5.19 13.03
C ARG A 71 30.35 4.94 11.53
N LYS A 72 30.67 5.97 10.75
CA LYS A 72 30.87 5.81 9.29
C LYS A 72 32.09 4.92 9.01
N LEU A 73 31.98 4.07 8.00
CA LEU A 73 33.09 3.25 7.52
C LEU A 73 34.26 4.14 7.07
N PRO A 74 35.49 3.97 7.62
CA PRO A 74 36.65 4.73 7.16
C PRO A 74 36.97 4.51 5.68
N LYS A 75 37.47 5.56 5.00
CA LYS A 75 37.82 5.52 3.56
C LYS A 75 38.73 4.35 3.16
N LYS A 76 39.61 3.91 4.08
CA LYS A 76 40.52 2.78 3.86
C LYS A 76 39.82 1.44 3.62
N TYR A 77 38.58 1.29 4.09
CA TYR A 77 37.76 0.08 3.90
C TYR A 77 36.61 0.29 2.90
N GLN A 78 36.47 1.49 2.34
CA GLN A 78 35.45 1.75 1.33
C GLN A 78 35.97 1.26 -0.02
N GLU A 79 35.11 0.57 -0.78
CA GLU A 79 35.42 0.24 -2.16
C GLU A 79 35.61 1.53 -2.95
N LYS A 80 36.71 1.61 -3.69
CA LYS A 80 36.93 2.71 -4.62
C LYS A 80 35.85 2.62 -5.71
N PRO A 81 35.26 3.74 -6.13
CA PRO A 81 34.29 3.72 -7.21
C PRO A 81 34.94 3.09 -8.45
N LYS A 82 34.32 2.02 -8.99
CA LYS A 82 34.77 1.33 -10.22
C LYS A 82 34.67 2.23 -11.45
N VAL A 83 33.74 3.19 -11.41
CA VAL A 83 33.58 4.16 -12.47
C VAL A 83 34.77 5.11 -12.43
N GLN A 84 35.57 5.13 -13.50
CA GLN A 84 36.55 6.18 -13.71
C GLN A 84 35.79 7.51 -13.75
N ILE A 85 35.92 8.31 -12.69
CA ILE A 85 35.38 9.66 -12.64
C ILE A 85 36.30 10.49 -13.53
N THR A 86 36.12 10.38 -14.84
CA THR A 86 36.75 11.29 -15.78
C THR A 86 36.13 12.68 -15.59
N PRO A 87 36.89 13.76 -15.81
CA PRO A 87 36.30 15.10 -15.82
C PRO A 87 35.16 15.12 -16.84
N VAL A 88 34.11 15.91 -16.59
CA VAL A 88 32.90 15.98 -17.44
C VAL A 88 33.24 16.17 -18.92
N ASN A 89 34.30 16.93 -19.21
CA ASN A 89 34.80 17.20 -20.56
C ASN A 89 35.40 15.98 -21.28
N ALA A 90 35.69 14.89 -20.57
CA ALA A 90 36.23 13.64 -21.13
C ALA A 90 35.15 12.57 -21.33
N TYR A 91 33.90 12.83 -20.90
CA TYR A 91 32.79 11.92 -21.16
C TYR A 91 32.23 12.14 -22.57
N VAL A 92 32.55 11.20 -23.47
CA VAL A 92 32.02 11.16 -24.83
C VAL A 92 30.84 10.17 -24.84
N PRO A 93 29.59 10.62 -25.11
CA PRO A 93 28.42 9.74 -25.17
C PRO A 93 28.66 8.55 -26.11
N PRO A 94 28.12 7.37 -25.81
CA PRO A 94 28.34 6.18 -26.64
C PRO A 94 27.86 6.39 -28.09
N GLN A 95 26.79 7.17 -28.28
CA GLN A 95 26.25 7.53 -29.59
C GLN A 95 27.25 8.30 -30.47
N SER A 96 28.11 9.13 -29.86
CA SER A 96 29.12 9.90 -30.59
C SER A 96 30.38 9.10 -30.95
N LYS A 97 30.49 7.86 -30.47
CA LYS A 97 31.57 6.93 -30.83
C LYS A 97 31.21 6.05 -32.02
N LEU A 98 29.93 5.99 -32.40
CA LEU A 98 29.43 5.23 -33.54
C LEU A 98 29.63 6.02 -34.82
N SER A 99 29.77 5.31 -35.94
CA SER A 99 29.66 5.92 -37.26
C SER A 99 28.21 6.39 -37.51
N LYS A 100 28.03 7.32 -38.46
CA LYS A 100 26.69 7.85 -38.78
C LYS A 100 25.71 6.75 -39.20
N GLU A 101 26.20 5.76 -39.96
CA GLU A 101 25.40 4.64 -40.47
C GLU A 101 24.96 3.69 -39.34
N GLU A 102 25.86 3.37 -38.42
CA GLU A 102 25.55 2.54 -37.25
C GLU A 102 24.53 3.23 -36.33
N LEU A 103 24.65 4.55 -36.15
CA LEU A 103 23.69 5.33 -35.37
C LEU A 103 22.30 5.31 -35.99
N GLU A 104 22.20 5.47 -37.31
CA GLU A 104 20.92 5.40 -38.03
C GLU A 104 20.26 4.02 -37.93
N LEU A 105 21.05 2.93 -38.03
CA LEU A 105 20.54 1.57 -37.86
C LEU A 105 19.99 1.36 -36.44
N GLN A 106 20.71 1.84 -35.43
CA GLN A 106 20.29 1.72 -34.03
C GLN A 106 18.99 2.49 -33.76
N MET A 107 18.87 3.70 -34.32
CA MET A 107 17.65 4.51 -34.22
C MET A 107 16.45 3.86 -34.92
N LYS A 108 16.66 3.20 -36.06
CA LYS A 108 15.61 2.45 -36.77
C LYS A 108 15.14 1.25 -35.96
N GLN A 109 16.06 0.46 -35.40
CA GLN A 109 15.73 -0.67 -34.53
C GLN A 109 14.94 -0.22 -33.29
N GLU A 110 15.39 0.85 -32.63
CA GLU A 110 14.69 1.38 -31.46
C GLU A 110 13.28 1.89 -31.82
N ALA A 111 13.12 2.52 -32.99
CA ALA A 111 11.81 2.98 -33.46
C ALA A 111 10.88 1.80 -33.77
N GLU A 112 11.38 0.71 -34.35
CA GLU A 112 10.60 -0.51 -34.60
C GLU A 112 10.19 -1.19 -33.28
N GLU A 113 11.12 -1.34 -32.33
CA GLU A 113 10.81 -1.89 -31.01
C GLU A 113 9.76 -1.08 -30.26
N ARG A 114 9.83 0.25 -30.34
CA ARG A 114 8.81 1.14 -29.75
C ARG A 114 7.44 0.92 -30.39
N LYS A 115 7.36 0.83 -31.72
CA LYS A 115 6.10 0.53 -32.42
C LYS A 115 5.52 -0.82 -32.02
N ILE A 116 6.35 -1.87 -31.95
CA ILE A 116 5.92 -3.21 -31.53
C ILE A 116 5.39 -3.18 -30.09
N LYS A 117 6.09 -2.48 -29.19
CA LYS A 117 5.68 -2.34 -27.79
C LYS A 117 4.38 -1.58 -27.64
N GLU A 118 4.18 -0.51 -28.42
CA GLU A 118 2.95 0.27 -28.44
C GLU A 118 1.78 -0.54 -28.98
N GLN A 119 1.97 -1.28 -30.09
CA GLN A 119 0.95 -2.17 -30.65
C GLN A 119 0.53 -3.24 -29.63
N LYS A 120 1.50 -3.92 -29.01
CA LYS A 120 1.23 -4.93 -27.98
C LYS A 120 0.50 -4.36 -26.77
N ALA A 121 0.87 -3.15 -26.35
CA ALA A 121 0.19 -2.46 -25.25
C ALA A 121 -1.25 -2.06 -25.62
N TYR A 122 -1.48 -1.66 -26.87
CA TYR A 122 -2.80 -1.33 -27.38
C TYR A 122 -3.70 -2.56 -27.45
N GLU A 123 -3.22 -3.67 -28.02
CA GLU A 123 -3.95 -4.94 -28.10
C GLU A 123 -4.34 -5.46 -26.72
N LYS A 124 -3.42 -5.42 -25.76
CA LYS A 124 -3.69 -5.81 -24.38
C LYS A 124 -4.81 -4.97 -23.76
N LYS A 125 -4.80 -3.64 -23.97
CA LYS A 125 -5.89 -2.77 -23.48
C LYS A 125 -7.23 -3.12 -24.12
N GLN A 126 -7.25 -3.43 -25.42
CA GLN A 126 -8.47 -3.84 -26.12
C GLN A 126 -9.01 -5.17 -25.60
N GLU A 127 -8.13 -6.12 -25.29
CA GLU A 127 -8.51 -7.40 -24.69
C GLU A 127 -9.09 -7.21 -23.27
N GLU A 128 -8.46 -6.40 -22.42
CA GLU A 128 -8.95 -6.09 -21.08
C GLU A 128 -10.34 -5.43 -21.11
N ILE A 129 -10.60 -4.54 -22.08
CA ILE A 129 -11.91 -3.91 -22.26
C ILE A 129 -12.96 -4.95 -22.68
N ARG A 130 -12.65 -5.81 -23.66
CA ARG A 130 -13.56 -6.88 -24.10
C ARG A 130 -13.88 -7.87 -22.96
N GLU A 131 -12.88 -8.22 -22.16
CA GLU A 131 -13.07 -9.13 -21.02
C GLU A 131 -13.94 -8.51 -19.92
N LYS A 132 -13.74 -7.22 -19.63
CA LYS A 132 -14.60 -6.46 -18.71
C LYS A 132 -16.04 -6.40 -19.20
N GLN A 133 -16.26 -6.07 -20.47
CA GLN A 133 -17.59 -6.07 -21.07
C GLN A 133 -18.27 -7.43 -20.97
N ARG A 134 -17.53 -8.53 -21.24
CA ARG A 134 -18.05 -9.90 -21.08
C ARG A 134 -18.44 -10.20 -19.63
N LYS A 135 -17.60 -9.83 -18.66
CA LYS A 135 -17.87 -10.01 -17.22
C LYS A 135 -19.09 -9.20 -16.77
N GLU A 136 -19.17 -7.93 -17.17
CA GLU A 136 -20.30 -7.06 -16.85
C GLU A 136 -21.61 -7.58 -17.46
N TYR A 137 -21.58 -8.05 -18.71
CA TYR A 137 -22.75 -8.66 -19.35
C TYR A 137 -23.21 -9.90 -18.57
N ASN A 138 -22.29 -10.81 -18.25
CA ASN A 138 -22.60 -12.02 -17.49
C ASN A 138 -23.12 -11.73 -16.08
N GLN A 139 -22.58 -10.70 -15.42
CA GLN A 139 -23.04 -10.28 -14.10
C GLN A 139 -24.46 -9.70 -14.19
N ARG A 140 -24.72 -8.81 -15.16
CA ARG A 140 -26.05 -8.24 -15.38
C ARG A 140 -27.10 -9.30 -15.71
N THR A 141 -26.76 -10.32 -16.50
CA THR A 141 -27.69 -11.42 -16.80
C THR A 141 -27.94 -12.29 -15.57
N PHE A 142 -26.92 -12.59 -14.78
CA PHE A 142 -27.06 -13.30 -13.50
C PHE A 142 -27.96 -12.54 -12.52
N ASP A 143 -27.70 -11.24 -12.31
CA ASP A 143 -28.50 -10.40 -11.41
C ASP A 143 -29.96 -10.30 -11.86
N LYS A 144 -30.20 -10.23 -13.18
CA LYS A 144 -31.54 -10.26 -13.75
C LYS A 144 -32.23 -11.61 -13.53
N GLN A 145 -31.51 -12.72 -13.62
CA GLN A 145 -32.08 -14.04 -13.32
C GLN A 145 -32.37 -14.20 -11.82
N GLN A 146 -31.45 -13.77 -10.95
CA GLN A 146 -31.65 -13.78 -9.50
C GLN A 146 -32.84 -12.92 -9.08
N SER A 147 -33.04 -11.74 -9.67
CA SER A 147 -34.20 -10.90 -9.36
C SER A 147 -35.54 -11.51 -9.79
N LEU A 148 -35.54 -12.36 -10.82
CA LEU A 148 -36.72 -13.12 -11.24
C LEU A 148 -36.96 -14.37 -10.37
N VAL A 149 -35.88 -14.97 -9.86
CA VAL A 149 -35.95 -16.14 -8.96
C VAL A 149 -36.15 -15.64 -7.53
N PHE A 150 -37.40 -15.40 -7.15
CA PHE A 150 -37.74 -15.17 -5.75
C PHE A 150 -37.54 -16.46 -4.95
N TRP A 151 -36.62 -16.43 -3.97
CA TRP A 151 -36.58 -17.45 -2.94
C TRP A 151 -37.85 -17.32 -2.09
N CYS A 152 -38.74 -18.31 -2.15
CA CYS A 152 -39.81 -18.44 -1.18
C CYS A 152 -39.18 -18.86 0.16
N ASP A 153 -38.81 -17.89 0.98
CA ASP A 153 -38.47 -18.16 2.37
C ASP A 153 -39.78 -18.40 3.15
N ALA A 154 -39.83 -19.52 3.89
CA ALA A 154 -40.98 -19.94 4.68
C ALA A 154 -41.36 -18.92 5.77
N TYR A 155 -40.43 -18.06 6.18
CA TYR A 155 -40.64 -17.02 7.20
C TYR A 155 -40.99 -15.65 6.61
N THR A 156 -40.61 -15.37 5.36
CA THR A 156 -41.03 -14.14 4.65
C THR A 156 -42.15 -14.47 3.67
N GLN A 157 -43.39 -14.18 4.06
CA GLN A 157 -44.55 -14.30 3.16
C GLN A 157 -44.34 -13.41 1.93
N ALA A 158 -43.86 -13.97 0.83
CA ALA A 158 -43.70 -13.27 -0.44
C ALA A 158 -45.08 -12.86 -0.97
N ASN A 159 -45.56 -11.64 -0.72
CA ASN A 159 -46.85 -11.08 -1.20
C ASN A 159 -48.12 -11.93 -0.98
N TYR A 160 -48.05 -13.10 -0.37
CA TYR A 160 -49.18 -13.93 0.00
C TYR A 160 -49.74 -13.40 1.32
N ARG A 161 -50.71 -12.50 1.22
CA ARG A 161 -51.54 -12.11 2.36
C ARG A 161 -52.51 -13.24 2.68
N SER A 162 -52.69 -13.55 3.96
CA SER A 162 -53.75 -14.45 4.38
C SER A 162 -55.10 -13.90 3.91
N ILE A 163 -55.90 -14.75 3.25
CA ILE A 163 -57.29 -14.43 2.85
C ILE A 163 -58.18 -14.11 4.06
N HIS A 164 -57.74 -14.48 5.26
CA HIS A 164 -58.43 -14.20 6.51
C HIS A 164 -57.90 -12.95 7.23
N SER A 165 -56.84 -12.31 6.72
CA SER A 165 -56.31 -11.07 7.31
C SER A 165 -57.30 -9.92 7.15
N GLU A 166 -57.34 -9.06 8.17
CA GLU A 166 -58.25 -7.91 8.24
C GLU A 166 -57.97 -6.90 7.11
N GLU A 167 -56.70 -6.74 6.72
CA GLU A 167 -56.31 -5.91 5.58
C GLU A 167 -56.88 -6.46 4.24
N TYR A 168 -56.87 -7.78 4.03
CA TYR A 168 -57.43 -8.41 2.83
C TYR A 168 -58.94 -8.20 2.76
N LYS A 169 -59.66 -8.52 3.85
CA LYS A 169 -61.11 -8.31 3.96
C LYS A 169 -61.50 -6.86 3.70
N SER A 170 -60.77 -5.90 4.29
CA SER A 170 -61.05 -4.47 4.11
C SER A 170 -60.95 -3.96 2.66
N LYS A 171 -60.16 -4.64 1.82
CA LYS A 171 -59.92 -4.26 0.42
C LYS A 171 -60.84 -5.00 -0.55
N THR A 172 -61.29 -6.20 -0.22
CA THR A 172 -62.13 -7.03 -1.09
C THR A 172 -63.61 -6.90 -0.76
N GLU A 173 -63.97 -6.73 0.52
CA GLU A 173 -65.34 -6.55 0.97
C GLU A 173 -65.74 -5.07 0.80
N LYS A 174 -66.80 -4.84 0.02
CA LYS A 174 -67.34 -3.49 -0.20
C LYS A 174 -67.96 -3.00 1.10
N LYS A 175 -67.49 -1.85 1.61
CA LYS A 175 -68.01 -1.26 2.86
C LYS A 175 -69.45 -0.74 2.79
N TYR A 176 -70.03 -0.62 1.59
CA TYR A 176 -71.38 -0.10 1.40
C TYR A 176 -72.08 -0.88 0.28
N GLU A 177 -73.29 -1.35 0.56
CA GLU A 177 -74.26 -1.79 -0.44
C GLU A 177 -74.98 -0.55 -0.96
N TYR A 178 -74.92 -0.30 -2.27
CA TYR A 178 -75.75 0.72 -2.89
C TYR A 178 -77.15 0.15 -3.05
N TYR A 179 -78.11 0.73 -2.31
CA TYR A 179 -79.55 0.49 -2.47
C TYR A 179 -80.10 1.25 -3.67
#